data_AF-A0A7S2U4S3-F1
#
_entry.id   AF-A0A7S2U4S3-F1
#
_cell.length_a   1.000
_cell.length_b   1.000
_cell.length_c   1.000
_cell.angle_alpha   90.00
_cell.angle_beta   90.00
_cell.angle_gamma   90.00
#
_symmetry.space_group_name_H-M   'P 1'
#
loop_
_entity.id
_entity.type
_entity.pdbx_description
1 polymer ?
#
loop_
_entity_poly.entity_id
_entity_poly.type
_entity_poly.pdbx_seq_one_letter_code
_entity_poly.pdbx_strand_id
1 'polypeptide(L)'
;AERILRAAVSQKFVMAFAGYSVTVGRGNRFEQSFPFVVQHVLETAFELLGIALTVRNAAIGGIPSFPYAWCMRNFLGSDADVISWDFGLNEGNGAQIFEAYLRQAMVQLPKNPKMILLDNKNSRTKMLQTYVDAGVLLDPISLGQPSNVKGMIDSQFLSMPEEDRPEGYQKWDEWGSPRGSPGQNSWHPKYKEHELIGWNVAMHMLPALERAAEIMAESPNWRETYATATATSTTTLIPPKLPDSNNDASIQRMLYGTEGTSTDEWEMNAISCRTSFLPVVDTFHSLTSAAISGVANIPDDALASRDEDAYTNGWVLDVGKMERDTKRKVEKFGGLGYIDMKLALYGIPSSGTIQFWLPHEPKNNDTHPQRKDDKAINWFDALVICEVNEKRGPNECQMERDLEFIVGGSPVSSFKTPGKIKGVASYLKKEVCVHVPIPPDAKITRRNMNNDDQINHVGLTVEVSVTGQHVTRADGACSISHIVWEQH
;
A
#
# COMPACT_ATOMS: atom_id res chain seq x y z
N ALA A 1 11.12 21.75 8.99
CA ALA A 1 12.56 21.80 9.36
C ALA A 1 12.95 20.64 10.26
N GLU A 2 12.30 20.42 11.42
CA GLU A 2 12.72 19.38 12.38
C GLU A 2 12.92 17.97 11.79
N ARG A 3 11.98 17.52 10.94
CA ARG A 3 12.08 16.23 10.25
C ARG A 3 13.36 16.12 9.39
N ILE A 4 13.73 17.20 8.71
CA ILE A 4 14.94 17.30 7.90
C ILE A 4 16.18 17.31 8.80
N LEU A 5 16.15 18.02 9.92
CA LEU A 5 17.26 18.04 10.89
C LEU A 5 17.51 16.66 11.51
N ARG A 6 16.45 15.92 11.86
CA ARG A 6 16.57 14.52 12.31
C ARG A 6 17.17 13.63 11.22
N ALA A 7 16.74 13.81 9.97
CA ALA A 7 17.30 13.11 8.83
C ALA A 7 18.76 13.47 8.54
N ALA A 8 19.19 14.70 8.85
CA ALA A 8 20.60 15.11 8.77
C ALA A 8 21.48 14.43 9.83
N VAL A 9 20.92 14.07 10.99
CA VAL A 9 21.61 13.22 11.96
C VAL A 9 21.80 11.80 11.41
N SER A 10 20.74 11.20 10.83
CA SER A 10 20.80 9.85 10.24
C SER A 10 21.36 9.80 8.82
N GLN A 11 21.68 10.95 8.24
CA GLN A 11 22.15 11.16 6.86
C GLN A 11 21.24 10.59 5.76
N LYS A 12 19.92 10.45 6.03
CA LYS A 12 18.97 9.82 5.09
C LYS A 12 17.58 10.43 5.24
N PHE A 13 16.95 10.80 4.13
CA PHE A 13 15.56 11.25 4.07
C PHE A 13 14.80 10.48 2.99
N VAL A 14 13.66 9.91 3.33
CA VAL A 14 12.89 9.04 2.43
C VAL A 14 11.53 9.63 2.13
N MET A 15 11.21 9.80 0.84
CA MET A 15 9.87 10.14 0.37
C MET A 15 9.29 8.95 -0.40
N ALA A 16 8.16 8.41 0.06
CA ALA A 16 7.51 7.26 -0.56
C ALA A 16 6.13 7.63 -1.12
N PHE A 17 5.97 7.54 -2.43
CA PHE A 17 4.76 7.95 -3.12
C PHE A 17 3.86 6.75 -3.39
N ALA A 18 2.72 6.69 -2.68
CA ALA A 18 1.66 5.74 -2.97
C ALA A 18 0.65 6.35 -3.94
N GLY A 19 0.12 5.53 -4.85
CA GLY A 19 -0.98 5.93 -5.71
C GLY A 19 -1.30 4.94 -6.82
N TYR A 20 -2.04 5.41 -7.83
CA TYR A 20 -2.45 4.63 -9.00
C TYR A 20 -1.58 4.90 -10.24
N SER A 21 -2.15 4.75 -11.44
CA SER A 21 -1.46 4.88 -12.73
C SER A 21 -0.81 6.24 -12.98
N VAL A 22 -1.29 7.32 -12.37
CA VAL A 22 -0.62 8.62 -12.46
C VAL A 22 0.69 8.58 -11.69
N THR A 23 0.70 8.25 -10.41
CA THR A 23 1.96 8.11 -9.66
C THR A 23 2.93 7.13 -10.31
N VAL A 24 2.45 6.01 -10.90
CA VAL A 24 3.31 5.09 -11.68
C VAL A 24 4.01 5.77 -12.87
N GLY A 25 3.44 6.83 -13.43
CA GLY A 25 3.98 7.53 -14.61
C GLY A 25 3.54 6.91 -15.94
N ARG A 26 2.34 6.31 -16.00
CA ARG A 26 1.86 5.65 -17.22
C ARG A 26 1.83 6.61 -18.41
N GLY A 27 2.42 6.18 -19.53
CA GLY A 27 2.55 6.99 -20.75
C GLY A 27 3.84 7.80 -20.84
N ASN A 28 4.68 7.80 -19.81
CA ASN A 28 5.94 8.53 -19.77
C ASN A 28 7.10 7.59 -19.41
N ARG A 29 8.34 8.08 -19.50
CA ARG A 29 9.50 7.33 -19.01
C ARG A 29 9.54 7.33 -17.49
N PHE A 30 10.29 6.40 -16.94
CA PHE A 30 10.37 6.19 -15.50
C PHE A 30 10.78 7.46 -14.73
N GLU A 31 11.89 8.04 -15.17
CA GLU A 31 12.51 9.26 -14.66
C GLU A 31 11.64 10.51 -14.85
N GLN A 32 10.61 10.42 -15.70
CA GLN A 32 9.67 11.52 -15.96
C GLN A 32 8.40 11.44 -15.10
N SER A 33 8.23 10.38 -14.31
CA SER A 33 7.12 10.33 -13.36
C SER A 33 7.33 11.36 -12.25
N PHE A 34 6.25 12.00 -11.80
CA PHE A 34 6.36 13.12 -10.86
C PHE A 34 7.15 12.79 -9.57
N PRO A 35 7.14 11.56 -9.01
CA PRO A 35 8.01 11.24 -7.87
C PRO A 35 9.50 11.46 -8.18
N PHE A 36 9.98 11.06 -9.35
CA PHE A 36 11.39 11.25 -9.72
C PHE A 36 11.71 12.66 -10.16
N VAL A 37 10.71 13.42 -10.64
CA VAL A 37 10.85 14.88 -10.77
C VAL A 37 11.07 15.51 -9.39
N VAL A 38 10.30 15.12 -8.36
CA VAL A 38 10.54 15.60 -6.97
C VAL A 38 11.95 15.28 -6.51
N GLN A 39 12.44 14.05 -6.76
CA GLN A 39 13.81 13.68 -6.45
C GLN A 39 14.80 14.63 -7.13
N HIS A 40 14.70 14.78 -8.45
CA HIS A 40 15.61 15.58 -9.24
C HIS A 40 15.67 17.04 -8.78
N VAL A 41 14.53 17.64 -8.44
CA VAL A 41 14.47 19.04 -7.98
C VAL A 41 15.09 19.21 -6.59
N LEU A 42 14.93 18.22 -5.70
CA LEU A 42 15.34 18.35 -4.30
C LEU A 42 16.72 17.77 -3.98
N GLU A 43 17.25 16.85 -4.79
CA GLU A 43 18.44 16.06 -4.49
C GLU A 43 19.66 16.91 -4.14
N THR A 44 19.97 17.93 -4.95
CA THR A 44 21.09 18.84 -4.68
C THR A 44 20.92 19.61 -3.36
N ALA A 45 19.70 20.06 -3.05
CA ALA A 45 19.45 20.80 -1.81
C ALA A 45 19.62 19.90 -0.57
N PHE A 46 19.19 18.65 -0.63
CA PHE A 46 19.43 17.67 0.44
C PHE A 46 20.91 17.29 0.55
N GLU A 47 21.61 17.11 -0.57
CA GLU A 47 23.04 16.79 -0.60
C GLU A 47 23.89 17.89 0.05
N LEU A 48 23.55 19.17 -0.19
CA LEU A 48 24.21 20.31 0.47
C LEU A 48 24.05 20.30 2.01
N LEU A 49 23.02 19.63 2.53
CA LEU A 49 22.82 19.42 3.98
C LEU A 49 23.45 18.10 4.48
N GLY A 50 24.14 17.35 3.62
CA GLY A 50 24.72 16.05 3.95
C GLY A 50 23.67 14.95 4.14
N ILE A 51 22.53 15.05 3.44
CA ILE A 51 21.41 14.11 3.52
C ILE A 51 21.26 13.38 2.20
N ALA A 52 21.27 12.04 2.23
CA ALA A 52 20.90 11.25 1.06
C ALA A 52 19.36 11.22 0.90
N LEU A 53 18.85 11.88 -0.15
CA LEU A 53 17.44 11.80 -0.51
C LEU A 53 17.15 10.49 -1.25
N THR A 54 16.20 9.71 -0.75
CA THR A 54 15.67 8.53 -1.45
C THR A 54 14.21 8.77 -1.79
N VAL A 55 13.86 8.73 -3.08
CA VAL A 55 12.46 8.70 -3.51
C VAL A 55 12.05 7.29 -3.93
N ARG A 56 10.93 6.83 -3.39
CA ARG A 56 10.30 5.57 -3.75
C ARG A 56 8.99 5.86 -4.45
N ASN A 57 8.85 5.38 -5.68
CA ASN A 57 7.55 5.31 -6.32
C ASN A 57 6.96 3.94 -6.00
N ALA A 58 6.06 3.91 -5.04
CA ALA A 58 5.37 2.73 -4.55
C ALA A 58 3.91 2.81 -5.02
N ALA A 59 3.69 3.13 -6.29
CA ALA A 59 2.36 3.15 -6.88
C ALA A 59 2.13 1.88 -7.70
N ILE A 60 0.87 1.46 -7.78
CA ILE A 60 0.47 0.31 -8.59
C ILE A 60 -0.72 0.71 -9.45
N GLY A 61 -0.64 0.41 -10.75
CA GLY A 61 -1.67 0.80 -11.70
C GLY A 61 -2.98 0.08 -11.45
N GLY A 62 -4.10 0.82 -11.38
CA GLY A 62 -5.43 0.23 -11.30
C GLY A 62 -5.64 -0.59 -10.02
N ILE A 63 -5.26 -0.03 -8.87
CA ILE A 63 -5.66 -0.53 -7.55
C ILE A 63 -6.32 0.60 -6.73
N PRO A 64 -7.29 0.31 -5.85
CA PRO A 64 -7.70 1.22 -4.77
C PRO A 64 -6.64 1.25 -3.66
N SER A 65 -6.81 2.12 -2.66
CA SER A 65 -5.87 2.22 -1.54
C SER A 65 -5.91 1.01 -0.61
N PHE A 66 -6.95 0.17 -0.64
CA PHE A 66 -7.00 -1.11 0.11
C PHE A 66 -7.16 -2.29 -0.85
N PRO A 67 -6.38 -3.38 -0.70
CA PRO A 67 -5.65 -3.78 0.51
C PRO A 67 -4.27 -3.15 0.70
N TYR A 68 -3.81 -2.30 -0.22
CA TYR A 68 -2.47 -1.72 -0.22
C TYR A 68 -2.06 -1.06 1.10
N ALA A 69 -2.98 -0.29 1.68
CA ALA A 69 -2.83 0.45 2.92
C ALA A 69 -2.76 -0.42 4.18
N TRP A 70 -3.09 -1.71 4.10
CA TRP A 70 -2.81 -2.64 5.19
C TRP A 70 -1.36 -3.14 5.21
N CYS A 71 -0.61 -2.85 4.15
CA CYS A 71 0.73 -3.39 3.91
C CYS A 71 1.73 -2.26 3.69
N MET A 72 1.54 -1.11 4.33
CA MET A 72 2.32 0.10 4.04
C MET A 72 3.80 -0.12 4.27
N ARG A 73 4.19 -0.94 5.26
CA ARG A 73 5.60 -1.28 5.51
C ARG A 73 6.23 -1.99 4.33
N ASN A 74 5.52 -2.90 3.68
CA ASN A 74 6.00 -3.61 2.49
C ASN A 74 6.31 -2.66 1.34
N PHE A 75 5.48 -1.64 1.17
CA PHE A 75 5.48 -0.79 -0.02
C PHE A 75 6.24 0.52 0.17
N LEU A 76 5.93 1.24 1.25
CA LEU A 76 6.46 2.56 1.56
C LEU A 76 7.76 2.47 2.37
N GLY A 77 7.92 1.38 3.14
CA GLY A 77 9.02 1.16 4.07
C GLY A 77 8.77 1.82 5.42
N SER A 78 9.22 1.15 6.50
CA SER A 78 9.12 1.66 7.87
C SER A 78 9.96 2.93 8.11
N ASP A 79 10.88 3.25 7.20
CA ASP A 79 11.78 4.40 7.26
C ASP A 79 11.31 5.63 6.47
N ALA A 80 10.09 5.61 5.90
CA ALA A 80 9.53 6.75 5.18
C ALA A 80 9.35 7.98 6.08
N ASP A 81 9.89 9.13 5.65
CA ASP A 81 9.74 10.43 6.32
C ASP A 81 8.54 11.21 5.76
N VAL A 82 8.22 10.97 4.49
CA VAL A 82 7.08 11.55 3.78
C VAL A 82 6.38 10.45 3.01
N ILE A 83 5.05 10.46 3.01
CA ILE A 83 4.24 9.56 2.19
C ILE A 83 3.19 10.34 1.40
N SER A 84 2.74 9.79 0.28
CA SER A 84 1.60 10.34 -0.46
C SER A 84 0.36 9.46 -0.42
N TRP A 85 -0.77 10.09 -0.73
CA TRP A 85 -2.01 9.46 -1.14
C TRP A 85 -2.44 10.06 -2.47
N ASP A 86 -2.42 9.26 -3.52
CA ASP A 86 -2.98 9.57 -4.84
C ASP A 86 -3.86 8.41 -5.28
N PHE A 87 -5.08 8.31 -4.74
CA PHE A 87 -6.08 7.29 -5.14
C PHE A 87 -7.39 7.93 -5.59
N GLY A 88 -7.41 9.26 -5.74
CA GLY A 88 -8.65 10.03 -5.89
C GLY A 88 -9.42 9.81 -7.19
N LEU A 89 -8.79 9.24 -8.23
CA LEU A 89 -9.48 8.79 -9.45
C LEU A 89 -10.23 7.47 -9.27
N ASN A 90 -9.70 6.56 -8.45
CA ASN A 90 -10.29 5.23 -8.27
C ASN A 90 -11.35 5.22 -7.16
N GLU A 91 -11.16 6.09 -6.18
CA GLU A 91 -12.02 6.19 -5.01
C GLU A 91 -12.91 7.42 -5.16
N GLY A 92 -14.21 7.25 -4.88
CA GLY A 92 -15.27 8.23 -5.14
C GLY A 92 -15.11 9.61 -4.48
N ASN A 93 -16.17 10.18 -3.93
CA ASN A 93 -16.09 11.53 -3.33
C ASN A 93 -16.03 11.52 -1.80
N GLY A 94 -16.10 10.34 -1.18
CA GLY A 94 -16.02 10.16 0.26
C GLY A 94 -14.61 10.37 0.82
N ALA A 95 -14.56 10.66 2.12
CA ALA A 95 -13.32 10.78 2.89
C ALA A 95 -13.03 9.54 3.76
N GLN A 96 -13.97 8.59 3.85
CA GLN A 96 -13.86 7.43 4.74
C GLN A 96 -12.65 6.54 4.42
N ILE A 97 -12.44 6.21 3.14
CA ILE A 97 -11.31 5.38 2.73
C ILE A 97 -9.97 6.11 2.94
N PHE A 98 -9.97 7.42 2.65
CA PHE A 98 -8.81 8.27 2.93
C PHE A 98 -8.52 8.35 4.43
N GLU A 99 -9.53 8.47 5.27
CA GLU A 99 -9.38 8.43 6.73
C GLU A 99 -8.79 7.08 7.19
N ALA A 100 -9.33 5.96 6.71
CA ALA A 100 -8.76 4.65 7.01
C ALA A 100 -7.28 4.57 6.60
N TYR A 101 -6.91 5.13 5.44
CA TYR A 101 -5.51 5.24 5.02
C TYR A 101 -4.66 6.06 6.01
N LEU A 102 -5.15 7.23 6.45
CA LEU A 102 -4.46 8.07 7.44
C LEU A 102 -4.20 7.30 8.73
N ARG A 103 -5.24 6.66 9.28
CA ARG A 103 -5.13 5.86 10.52
C ARG A 103 -4.08 4.76 10.41
N GLN A 104 -4.12 4.03 9.29
CA GLN A 104 -3.16 2.98 9.00
C GLN A 104 -1.73 3.51 8.88
N ALA A 105 -1.53 4.64 8.22
CA ALA A 105 -0.22 5.27 8.10
C ALA A 105 0.37 5.67 9.46
N MET A 106 -0.46 6.27 10.33
CA MET A 106 -0.01 6.74 11.66
C MET A 106 0.42 5.59 12.58
N VAL A 107 -0.14 4.40 12.38
CA VAL A 107 0.09 3.25 13.27
C VAL A 107 1.10 2.28 12.70
N GLN A 108 1.10 2.07 11.39
CA GLN A 108 2.06 1.18 10.75
C GLN A 108 3.43 1.84 10.60
N LEU A 109 3.52 3.15 10.37
CA LEU A 109 4.80 3.80 10.02
C LEU A 109 5.40 4.52 11.24
N PRO A 110 6.52 4.01 11.79
CA PRO A 110 7.04 4.45 13.09
C PRO A 110 7.59 5.88 13.10
N LYS A 111 7.88 6.46 11.93
CA LYS A 111 8.41 7.82 11.81
C LYS A 111 7.33 8.92 11.80
N ASN A 112 6.04 8.56 11.92
CA ASN A 112 4.90 9.48 11.76
C ASN A 112 5.11 10.41 10.53
N PRO A 113 5.07 9.86 9.31
CA PRO A 113 5.48 10.57 8.11
C PRO A 113 4.58 11.76 7.81
N LYS A 114 5.15 12.80 7.19
CA LYS A 114 4.37 13.90 6.59
C LYS A 114 3.47 13.34 5.49
N MET A 115 2.22 13.80 5.44
CA MET A 115 1.24 13.37 4.43
C MET A 115 1.18 14.33 3.24
N ILE A 116 1.26 13.78 2.03
CA ILE A 116 0.97 14.47 0.76
C ILE A 116 -0.38 13.95 0.22
N LEU A 117 -1.41 14.77 0.26
CA LEU A 117 -2.70 14.50 -0.38
C LEU A 117 -2.69 15.05 -1.82
N LEU A 118 -2.65 14.17 -2.81
CA LEU A 118 -2.78 14.53 -4.23
C LEU A 118 -4.26 14.52 -4.65
N ASP A 119 -5.04 15.35 -3.99
CA ASP A 119 -6.48 15.54 -4.22
C ASP A 119 -6.92 16.85 -3.56
N ASN A 120 -7.90 17.52 -4.17
CA ASN A 120 -8.48 18.77 -3.68
C ASN A 120 -9.99 18.67 -3.40
N LYS A 121 -10.58 17.46 -3.39
CA LYS A 121 -11.96 17.27 -2.98
C LYS A 121 -12.16 17.73 -1.53
N ASN A 122 -13.14 18.62 -1.34
CA ASN A 122 -13.44 19.27 -0.06
C ASN A 122 -13.60 18.31 1.13
N SER A 123 -14.20 17.13 0.91
CA SER A 123 -14.36 16.11 1.96
C SER A 123 -13.01 15.58 2.48
N ARG A 124 -12.05 15.36 1.57
CA ARG A 124 -10.72 14.82 1.88
C ARG A 124 -9.80 15.89 2.46
N THR A 125 -9.85 17.11 1.93
CA THR A 125 -9.08 18.23 2.49
C THR A 125 -9.56 18.62 3.89
N LYS A 126 -10.88 18.61 4.14
CA LYS A 126 -11.43 18.77 5.49
C LYS A 126 -11.00 17.66 6.43
N MET A 127 -11.03 16.40 5.98
CA MET A 127 -10.54 15.27 6.78
C MET A 127 -9.06 15.44 7.15
N LEU A 128 -8.23 15.85 6.19
CA LEU A 128 -6.83 16.14 6.45
C LEU A 128 -6.67 17.25 7.49
N GLN A 129 -7.45 18.34 7.38
CA GLN A 129 -7.46 19.42 8.36
C GLN A 129 -7.89 18.95 9.76
N THR A 130 -8.90 18.08 9.87
CA THR A 130 -9.32 17.51 11.16
C THR A 130 -8.18 16.79 11.88
N TYR A 131 -7.33 16.06 11.15
CA TYR A 131 -6.16 15.40 11.74
C TYR A 131 -5.04 16.38 12.11
N VAL A 132 -4.94 17.53 11.44
CA VAL A 132 -4.04 18.63 11.83
C VAL A 132 -4.53 19.31 13.10
N ASP A 133 -5.83 19.64 13.14
CA ASP A 133 -6.45 20.30 14.29
C ASP A 133 -6.39 19.43 15.55
N ALA A 134 -6.44 18.10 15.38
CA ALA A 134 -6.24 17.12 16.45
C ALA A 134 -4.75 16.93 16.85
N GLY A 135 -3.81 17.56 16.14
CA GLY A 135 -2.37 17.40 16.40
C GLY A 135 -1.78 16.04 16.00
N VAL A 136 -2.53 15.22 15.26
CA VAL A 136 -2.10 13.88 14.82
C VAL A 136 -1.16 13.98 13.63
N LEU A 137 -1.56 14.75 12.60
CA LEU A 137 -0.75 15.00 11.43
C LEU A 137 -0.01 16.32 11.58
N LEU A 138 1.30 16.27 11.37
CA LEU A 138 2.12 17.45 11.28
C LEU A 138 2.25 17.85 9.82
N ASP A 139 2.08 19.15 9.58
CA ASP A 139 2.46 19.83 8.34
C ASP A 139 2.04 19.16 7.02
N PRO A 140 0.84 18.59 6.85
CA PRO A 140 0.52 17.91 5.60
C PRO A 140 0.38 18.91 4.43
N ILE A 141 0.52 18.41 3.21
CA ILE A 141 0.23 19.19 2.00
C ILE A 141 -0.97 18.60 1.27
N SER A 142 -1.79 19.47 0.68
CA SER A 142 -2.85 19.08 -0.24
C SER A 142 -2.64 19.83 -1.55
N LEU A 143 -2.61 19.08 -2.64
CA LEU A 143 -2.45 19.59 -4.00
C LEU A 143 -3.66 19.20 -4.85
N GLY A 144 -3.88 19.96 -5.92
CA GLY A 144 -4.87 19.62 -6.94
C GLY A 144 -4.71 18.19 -7.46
N GLN A 145 -5.81 17.59 -7.88
CA GLN A 145 -5.79 16.23 -8.38
C GLN A 145 -4.85 16.12 -9.62
N PRO A 146 -3.89 15.16 -9.63
CA PRO A 146 -2.92 14.99 -10.71
C PRO A 146 -3.49 14.71 -12.11
N SER A 147 -4.76 14.34 -12.22
CA SER A 147 -5.44 14.15 -13.50
C SER A 147 -6.00 15.45 -14.09
N ASN A 148 -5.97 16.56 -13.35
CA ASN A 148 -6.50 17.86 -13.77
C ASN A 148 -5.43 18.97 -13.67
N VAL A 149 -4.19 18.66 -14.05
CA VAL A 149 -3.05 19.61 -13.97
C VAL A 149 -3.27 20.84 -14.84
N LYS A 150 -3.96 20.71 -15.98
CA LYS A 150 -4.30 21.87 -16.84
C LYS A 150 -5.13 22.92 -16.10
N GLY A 151 -5.94 22.51 -15.12
CA GLY A 151 -6.67 23.42 -14.25
C GLY A 151 -5.81 24.19 -13.24
N MET A 152 -4.53 23.80 -13.07
CA MET A 152 -3.56 24.48 -12.20
C MET A 152 -2.77 25.57 -12.92
N ILE A 153 -2.98 25.73 -14.23
CA ILE A 153 -2.23 26.64 -15.09
C ILE A 153 -3.17 27.74 -15.55
N ASP A 154 -2.64 28.95 -15.69
CA ASP A 154 -3.38 30.01 -16.36
C ASP A 154 -3.63 29.61 -17.82
N SER A 155 -4.91 29.45 -18.15
CA SER A 155 -5.38 29.10 -19.49
C SER A 155 -4.84 30.02 -20.61
N GLN A 156 -4.44 31.26 -20.27
CA GLN A 156 -3.84 32.18 -21.23
C GLN A 156 -2.55 31.62 -21.83
N PHE A 157 -1.67 31.02 -21.03
CA PHE A 157 -0.42 30.43 -21.53
C PHE A 157 -0.67 29.25 -22.47
N LEU A 158 -1.64 28.39 -22.15
CA LEU A 158 -1.97 27.24 -23.01
C LEU A 158 -2.77 27.64 -24.25
N SER A 159 -3.34 28.85 -24.28
CA SER A 159 -4.05 29.38 -25.46
C SER A 159 -3.13 30.05 -26.49
N MET A 160 -1.90 30.41 -26.10
CA MET A 160 -0.90 30.99 -27.01
C MET A 160 -0.44 29.96 -28.06
N PRO A 161 -0.04 30.40 -29.26
CA PRO A 161 0.71 29.56 -30.21
C PRO A 161 1.94 28.94 -29.52
N GLU A 162 2.28 27.71 -29.88
CA GLU A 162 3.31 26.92 -29.21
C GLU A 162 4.66 27.64 -29.14
N GLU A 163 5.05 28.28 -30.23
CA GLU A 163 6.27 29.08 -30.39
C GLU A 163 6.32 30.34 -29.50
N ASP A 164 5.16 30.84 -29.09
CA ASP A 164 5.04 32.05 -28.25
C ASP A 164 4.92 31.71 -26.76
N ARG A 165 4.73 30.43 -26.41
CA ARG A 165 4.67 29.99 -25.02
C ARG A 165 6.04 30.12 -24.36
N PRO A 166 6.14 30.53 -23.09
CA PRO A 166 7.38 30.41 -22.34
C PRO A 166 7.86 28.96 -22.35
N GLU A 167 9.17 28.72 -22.25
CA GLU A 167 9.79 27.39 -22.40
C GLU A 167 9.11 26.30 -21.53
N GLY A 168 8.78 26.62 -20.27
CA GLY A 168 8.08 25.70 -19.37
C GLY A 168 6.64 25.34 -19.79
N TYR A 169 6.03 26.14 -20.67
CA TYR A 169 4.69 25.97 -21.23
C TYR A 169 4.67 25.35 -22.64
N GLN A 170 5.83 25.01 -23.19
CA GLN A 170 5.94 24.30 -24.46
C GLN A 170 5.84 22.78 -24.27
N LYS A 171 5.34 22.07 -25.28
CA LYS A 171 5.23 20.61 -25.43
C LYS A 171 4.33 19.95 -24.40
N TRP A 172 3.35 20.70 -23.90
CA TRP A 172 2.38 20.22 -22.92
C TRP A 172 1.52 19.07 -23.40
N ASP A 173 1.37 18.94 -24.73
CA ASP A 173 0.58 17.89 -25.33
C ASP A 173 1.36 16.65 -25.78
N GLU A 174 2.67 16.60 -25.52
CA GLU A 174 3.54 15.49 -25.87
C GLU A 174 3.66 14.44 -24.75
N TRP A 175 3.78 13.18 -25.15
CA TRP A 175 4.09 12.08 -24.23
C TRP A 175 5.60 11.92 -24.10
N GLY A 176 6.04 11.52 -22.91
CA GLY A 176 7.44 11.14 -22.70
C GLY A 176 7.84 9.83 -23.39
N SER A 177 6.85 8.97 -23.69
CA SER A 177 7.03 7.68 -24.37
C SER A 177 6.77 7.76 -25.89
N PRO A 178 7.34 6.84 -26.70
CA PRO A 178 7.06 6.76 -28.14
C PRO A 178 5.57 6.58 -28.45
N ARG A 179 5.09 7.12 -29.57
CA ARG A 179 3.68 7.00 -29.99
C ARG A 179 3.22 5.53 -30.04
N GLY A 180 2.06 5.23 -29.45
CA GLY A 180 1.47 3.89 -29.43
C GLY A 180 1.93 3.03 -28.24
N SER A 181 2.79 3.59 -27.39
CA SER A 181 3.19 3.00 -26.11
C SER A 181 1.99 2.80 -25.17
N PRO A 182 1.99 1.75 -24.34
CA PRO A 182 0.99 1.58 -23.28
C PRO A 182 0.91 2.79 -22.34
N GLY A 183 -0.29 3.11 -21.86
CA GLY A 183 -0.50 4.17 -20.87
C GLY A 183 -0.69 5.58 -21.45
N GLN A 184 -0.63 5.77 -22.78
CA GLN A 184 -0.95 7.05 -23.44
C GLN A 184 -2.47 7.30 -23.53
N ASN A 185 -3.14 7.48 -22.40
CA ASN A 185 -4.58 7.73 -22.32
C ASN A 185 -4.87 9.18 -21.95
N SER A 186 -6.02 9.73 -22.37
CA SER A 186 -6.36 11.15 -22.18
C SER A 186 -6.51 11.59 -20.72
N TRP A 187 -6.67 10.66 -19.78
CA TRP A 187 -6.78 10.93 -18.35
C TRP A 187 -5.47 10.74 -17.58
N HIS A 188 -4.40 10.29 -18.24
CA HIS A 188 -3.06 10.27 -17.65
C HIS A 188 -2.32 11.56 -17.99
N PRO A 189 -1.53 12.11 -17.05
CA PRO A 189 -0.74 13.29 -17.31
C PRO A 189 0.42 12.95 -18.24
N LYS A 190 0.70 13.92 -19.09
CA LYS A 190 1.83 13.97 -20.01
C LYS A 190 3.10 14.37 -19.26
N TYR A 191 4.24 14.35 -19.94
CA TYR A 191 5.52 14.51 -19.22
C TYR A 191 5.67 15.91 -18.59
N LYS A 192 5.19 16.98 -19.25
CA LYS A 192 5.17 18.34 -18.68
C LYS A 192 4.18 18.49 -17.53
N GLU A 193 3.08 17.76 -17.57
CA GLU A 193 2.11 17.72 -16.47
C GLU A 193 2.73 17.03 -15.24
N HIS A 194 3.46 15.92 -15.43
CA HIS A 194 4.26 15.32 -14.36
C HIS A 194 5.34 16.24 -13.81
N GLU A 195 6.03 16.97 -14.69
CA GLU A 195 7.03 17.96 -14.30
C GLU A 195 6.42 19.01 -13.36
N LEU A 196 5.27 19.59 -13.72
CA LEU A 196 4.56 20.56 -12.88
C LEU A 196 4.09 19.95 -11.55
N ILE A 197 3.57 18.73 -11.54
CA ILE A 197 3.18 18.05 -10.28
C ILE A 197 4.40 17.91 -9.37
N GLY A 198 5.52 17.44 -9.92
CA GLY A 198 6.75 17.21 -9.16
C GLY A 198 7.33 18.51 -8.60
N TRP A 199 7.37 19.57 -9.42
CA TRP A 199 7.76 20.91 -8.97
C TRP A 199 6.87 21.42 -7.84
N ASN A 200 5.55 21.33 -7.97
CA ASN A 200 4.63 21.79 -6.92
C ASN A 200 4.88 21.06 -5.59
N VAL A 201 5.05 19.74 -5.61
CA VAL A 201 5.39 18.97 -4.41
C VAL A 201 6.74 19.42 -3.84
N ALA A 202 7.75 19.60 -4.69
CA ALA A 202 9.09 20.00 -4.27
C ALA A 202 9.12 21.40 -3.63
N MET A 203 8.39 22.36 -4.19
CA MET A 203 8.34 23.75 -3.67
C MET A 203 7.80 23.80 -2.24
N HIS A 204 6.91 22.88 -1.84
CA HIS A 204 6.45 22.80 -0.45
C HIS A 204 7.52 22.28 0.54
N MET A 205 8.63 21.73 0.05
CA MET A 205 9.73 21.26 0.89
C MET A 205 10.83 22.31 1.08
N LEU A 206 10.98 23.25 0.13
CA LEU A 206 12.08 24.23 0.14
C LEU A 206 12.14 25.11 1.40
N PRO A 207 11.03 25.71 1.88
CA PRO A 207 11.10 26.54 3.10
C PRO A 207 11.58 25.75 4.33
N ALA A 208 11.26 24.45 4.38
CA ALA A 208 11.69 23.57 5.46
C ALA A 208 13.17 23.21 5.35
N LEU A 209 13.72 23.10 4.14
CA LEU A 209 15.15 22.89 3.86
C LEU A 209 15.96 24.14 4.21
N GLU A 210 15.52 25.31 3.76
CA GLU A 210 16.15 26.60 4.08
C GLU A 210 16.21 26.79 5.59
N ARG A 211 15.09 26.58 6.28
CA ARG A 211 15.05 26.70 7.74
C ARG A 211 15.95 25.68 8.45
N ALA A 212 16.09 24.47 7.91
CA ALA A 212 17.03 23.49 8.46
C ALA A 212 18.49 23.96 8.29
N ALA A 213 18.83 24.49 7.11
CA ALA A 213 20.15 25.05 6.82
C ALA A 213 20.51 26.20 7.78
N GLU A 214 19.58 27.12 8.01
CA GLU A 214 19.74 28.22 8.98
C GLU A 214 20.05 27.69 10.38
N ILE A 215 19.25 26.74 10.88
CA ILE A 215 19.45 26.15 12.22
C ILE A 215 20.83 25.47 12.30
N MET A 216 21.22 24.74 11.26
CA MET A 216 22.53 24.07 11.20
C MET A 216 23.69 25.07 11.23
N ALA A 217 23.52 26.26 10.64
CA ALA A 217 24.53 27.31 10.61
C ALA A 217 24.59 28.11 11.93
N GLU A 218 23.44 28.37 12.56
CA GLU A 218 23.33 29.20 13.76
C GLU A 218 23.62 28.44 15.06
N SER A 219 23.37 27.13 15.10
CA SER A 219 23.41 26.32 16.33
C SER A 219 24.43 25.19 16.25
N PRO A 220 25.67 25.37 16.76
CA PRO A 220 26.73 24.35 16.66
C PRO A 220 26.37 22.98 17.26
N ASN A 221 25.45 22.95 18.22
CA ASN A 221 24.99 21.75 18.94
C ASN A 221 23.63 21.20 18.43
N TRP A 222 23.24 21.56 17.20
CA TRP A 222 21.98 21.08 16.63
C TRP A 222 21.93 19.55 16.56
N ARG A 223 23.07 18.90 16.27
CA ARG A 223 23.16 17.44 16.15
C ARG A 223 22.76 16.76 17.45
N GLU A 224 23.28 17.21 18.59
CA GLU A 224 22.91 16.62 19.89
C GLU A 224 21.42 16.78 20.15
N THR A 225 20.87 17.96 19.85
CA THR A 225 19.45 18.28 20.09
C THR A 225 18.52 17.36 19.30
N TYR A 226 18.84 17.08 18.03
CA TYR A 226 18.02 16.27 17.15
C TYR A 226 18.41 14.78 17.12
N ALA A 227 19.54 14.39 17.71
CA ALA A 227 19.91 12.98 17.91
C ALA A 227 19.19 12.35 19.10
N THR A 228 19.00 13.09 20.19
CA THR A 228 18.33 12.61 21.41
C THR A 228 16.81 12.76 21.37
N ALA A 229 16.29 13.53 20.42
CA ALA A 229 14.86 13.56 20.12
C ALA A 229 14.45 12.23 19.47
N THR A 230 14.45 11.15 20.27
CA THR A 230 13.62 9.98 19.95
C THR A 230 12.25 10.53 19.62
N ALA A 231 11.66 10.06 18.51
CA ALA A 231 10.25 10.30 18.27
C ALA A 231 9.55 9.78 19.53
N THR A 232 9.16 10.69 20.43
CA THR A 232 8.34 10.35 21.57
C THR A 232 7.13 9.72 20.94
N SER A 233 6.99 8.41 21.13
CA SER A 233 5.81 7.66 20.77
C SER A 233 4.70 8.14 21.70
N THR A 234 4.28 9.39 21.52
CA THR A 234 3.01 9.85 22.04
C THR A 234 2.01 8.94 21.39
N THR A 235 1.34 8.13 22.21
CA THR A 235 0.15 7.37 21.84
C THR A 235 -0.70 8.31 21.01
N THR A 236 -0.72 8.09 19.70
CA THR A 236 -1.26 9.08 18.78
C THR A 236 -2.77 8.95 18.93
N LEU A 237 -3.37 9.84 19.73
CA LEU A 237 -4.81 9.86 19.93
C LEU A 237 -5.45 10.23 18.60
N ILE A 238 -6.04 9.24 17.95
CA ILE A 238 -6.68 9.44 16.65
C ILE A 238 -8.07 10.02 16.89
N PRO A 239 -8.52 11.02 16.11
CA PRO A 239 -9.87 11.59 16.26
C PRO A 239 -10.96 10.53 16.09
N PRO A 240 -12.23 10.82 16.45
CA PRO A 240 -13.35 9.93 16.16
C PRO A 240 -13.54 9.63 14.69
N LYS A 241 -13.96 8.39 14.38
CA LYS A 241 -14.14 7.96 12.98
C LYS A 241 -15.36 8.59 12.33
N LEU A 242 -15.35 8.73 11.01
CA LEU A 242 -16.58 8.95 10.27
C LEU A 242 -17.51 7.73 10.39
N PRO A 243 -18.84 7.94 10.44
CA PRO A 243 -19.79 6.84 10.36
C PRO A 243 -19.62 6.06 9.05
N ASP A 244 -19.46 4.74 9.17
CA ASP A 244 -19.52 3.79 8.08
C ASP A 244 -20.21 2.51 8.59
N SER A 245 -21.22 2.06 7.86
CA SER A 245 -22.07 0.91 8.21
C SER A 245 -22.01 -0.21 7.17
N ASN A 246 -21.13 -0.11 6.18
CA ASN A 246 -21.16 -1.03 5.05
C ASN A 246 -20.47 -2.39 5.31
N ASN A 247 -19.70 -2.50 6.39
CA ASN A 247 -18.90 -3.69 6.71
C ASN A 247 -19.20 -4.26 8.09
N ASP A 248 -18.87 -5.55 8.29
CA ASP A 248 -18.91 -6.22 9.58
C ASP A 248 -18.09 -5.44 10.64
N ALA A 249 -18.49 -5.54 11.90
CA ALA A 249 -17.87 -4.80 13.00
C ALA A 249 -16.35 -5.06 13.13
N SER A 250 -15.88 -6.28 12.90
CA SER A 250 -14.44 -6.60 12.92
C SER A 250 -13.66 -5.83 11.85
N ILE A 251 -14.20 -5.74 10.63
CA ILE A 251 -13.58 -4.98 9.54
C ILE A 251 -13.63 -3.47 9.81
N GLN A 252 -14.71 -2.99 10.41
CA GLN A 252 -14.79 -1.59 10.85
C GLN A 252 -13.71 -1.28 11.90
N ARG A 253 -13.45 -2.19 12.85
CA ARG A 253 -12.35 -2.04 13.82
C ARG A 253 -10.98 -2.10 13.15
N MET A 254 -10.79 -3.03 12.23
CA MET A 254 -9.54 -3.14 11.49
C MET A 254 -9.22 -1.90 10.65
N LEU A 255 -10.24 -1.25 10.08
CA LEU A 255 -10.06 -0.05 9.26
C LEU A 255 -9.92 1.24 10.07
N TYR A 256 -10.70 1.36 11.15
CA TYR A 256 -10.88 2.63 11.87
C TYR A 256 -10.51 2.60 13.35
N GLY A 257 -10.23 1.43 13.90
CA GLY A 257 -9.88 1.22 15.30
C GLY A 257 -11.10 1.00 16.19
N THR A 258 -10.85 1.01 17.49
CA THR A 258 -11.87 0.98 18.54
C THR A 258 -11.86 2.26 19.34
N GLU A 259 -13.01 2.61 19.91
CA GLU A 259 -13.11 3.64 20.94
C GLU A 259 -12.26 3.23 22.14
N GLY A 260 -11.43 4.15 22.61
CA GLY A 260 -10.52 3.97 23.75
C GLY A 260 -11.25 4.16 25.08
N THR A 261 -10.49 4.50 26.11
CA THR A 261 -11.05 4.68 27.46
C THR A 261 -11.92 5.94 27.60
N SER A 262 -11.72 6.92 26.71
CA SER A 262 -12.57 8.09 26.57
C SER A 262 -13.19 8.14 25.18
N THR A 263 -14.35 8.80 25.07
CA THR A 263 -15.15 8.84 23.82
C THR A 263 -14.46 9.57 22.67
N ASP A 264 -13.44 10.37 22.99
CA ASP A 264 -12.67 11.19 22.05
C ASP A 264 -11.35 10.54 21.64
N GLU A 265 -11.03 9.36 22.17
CA GLU A 265 -9.79 8.63 21.89
C GLU A 265 -10.10 7.38 21.08
N TRP A 266 -9.37 7.18 19.99
CA TRP A 266 -9.45 5.96 19.19
C TRP A 266 -8.10 5.28 19.10
N GLU A 267 -8.11 3.96 19.25
CA GLU A 267 -6.92 3.12 19.18
C GLU A 267 -7.01 2.16 18.02
N MET A 268 -5.90 2.01 17.31
CA MET A 268 -5.77 1.06 16.21
C MET A 268 -5.02 -0.17 16.70
N ASN A 269 -5.64 -1.33 16.52
CA ASN A 269 -5.01 -2.62 16.77
C ASN A 269 -3.78 -2.80 15.87
N ALA A 270 -2.87 -3.68 16.31
CA ALA A 270 -1.78 -4.09 15.46
C ALA A 270 -2.35 -4.89 14.29
N ILE A 271 -1.92 -4.53 13.08
CA ILE A 271 -2.20 -5.33 11.91
C ILE A 271 -0.89 -5.76 11.27
N SER A 272 -0.94 -6.94 10.68
CA SER A 272 0.15 -7.50 9.91
C SER A 272 -0.37 -7.87 8.54
N CYS A 273 0.46 -7.66 7.54
CA CYS A 273 0.15 -8.00 6.15
C CYS A 273 1.29 -8.78 5.53
N ARG A 274 0.92 -9.66 4.59
CA ARG A 274 1.80 -10.24 3.61
C ARG A 274 1.20 -10.03 2.22
N THR A 275 2.02 -9.57 1.28
CA THR A 275 1.61 -9.26 -0.09
C THR A 275 2.62 -9.78 -1.10
N SER A 276 2.15 -10.08 -2.29
CA SER A 276 2.99 -10.45 -3.43
C SER A 276 3.16 -9.32 -4.45
N PHE A 277 2.36 -8.26 -4.36
CA PHE A 277 2.44 -7.14 -5.29
C PHE A 277 3.82 -6.49 -5.25
N LEU A 278 4.26 -5.99 -6.40
CA LEU A 278 5.52 -5.28 -6.55
C LEU A 278 5.26 -3.82 -6.96
N PRO A 279 6.10 -2.89 -6.48
CA PRO A 279 7.36 -3.16 -5.77
C PRO A 279 7.19 -3.45 -4.28
N VAL A 280 8.11 -4.20 -3.68
CA VAL A 280 8.23 -4.28 -2.22
C VAL A 280 9.61 -3.83 -1.79
N VAL A 281 9.67 -3.06 -0.72
CA VAL A 281 10.92 -2.71 -0.04
C VAL A 281 11.24 -3.68 1.10
N ASP A 282 10.24 -4.36 1.63
CA ASP A 282 10.39 -5.37 2.68
C ASP A 282 10.11 -6.76 2.10
N THR A 283 11.19 -7.42 1.67
CA THR A 283 11.13 -8.75 1.07
C THR A 283 10.90 -9.86 2.09
N PHE A 284 11.14 -9.61 3.38
CA PHE A 284 10.96 -10.59 4.45
C PHE A 284 9.47 -10.84 4.73
N HIS A 285 8.62 -9.84 4.49
CA HIS A 285 7.18 -9.92 4.72
C HIS A 285 6.38 -10.13 3.43
N SER A 286 6.92 -10.92 2.48
CA SER A 286 6.22 -11.30 1.25
C SER A 286 5.11 -12.33 1.49
N LEU A 287 4.14 -12.43 0.58
CA LEU A 287 3.06 -13.44 0.66
C LEU A 287 3.61 -14.86 0.74
N THR A 288 4.65 -15.17 -0.05
CA THR A 288 5.29 -16.48 -0.06
C THR A 288 6.07 -16.78 1.23
N SER A 289 6.53 -15.76 1.98
CA SER A 289 7.21 -16.02 3.26
C SER A 289 6.27 -16.51 4.37
N ALA A 290 4.96 -16.26 4.24
CA ALA A 290 3.95 -16.84 5.13
C ALA A 290 3.47 -18.22 4.67
N ALA A 291 3.70 -18.60 3.41
CA ALA A 291 3.33 -19.91 2.90
C ALA A 291 4.34 -20.96 3.40
N ILE A 292 3.82 -22.00 4.05
CA ILE A 292 4.63 -23.05 4.69
C ILE A 292 4.52 -24.40 3.96
N SER A 293 3.52 -24.57 3.10
CA SER A 293 3.37 -25.70 2.19
C SER A 293 2.39 -25.35 1.07
N GLY A 294 2.39 -26.17 0.00
CA GLY A 294 1.41 -26.08 -1.10
C GLY A 294 1.69 -25.02 -2.16
N VAL A 295 2.83 -24.32 -2.11
CA VAL A 295 3.33 -23.45 -3.18
C VAL A 295 4.19 -24.27 -4.14
N ALA A 296 3.90 -24.19 -5.44
CA ALA A 296 4.72 -24.80 -6.49
C ALA A 296 6.07 -24.07 -6.62
N ASN A 297 7.02 -24.63 -7.38
CA ASN A 297 8.32 -24.00 -7.59
C ASN A 297 8.17 -22.56 -8.09
N ILE A 298 8.79 -21.63 -7.37
CA ILE A 298 8.76 -20.21 -7.71
C ILE A 298 9.66 -19.99 -8.94
N PRO A 299 9.12 -19.47 -10.04
CA PRO A 299 9.87 -19.27 -11.28
C PRO A 299 10.82 -18.07 -11.19
N ASP A 300 11.96 -18.15 -11.87
CA ASP A 300 12.92 -17.03 -11.96
C ASP A 300 12.37 -15.84 -12.75
N ASP A 301 11.54 -16.11 -13.77
CA ASP A 301 10.90 -15.09 -14.61
C ASP A 301 9.39 -15.02 -14.31
N ALA A 302 8.97 -13.99 -13.59
CA ALA A 302 7.58 -13.69 -13.28
C ALA A 302 6.68 -13.47 -14.51
N LEU A 303 7.25 -13.06 -15.65
CA LEU A 303 6.50 -12.80 -16.88
C LEU A 303 6.46 -14.00 -17.81
N ALA A 304 7.16 -15.09 -17.52
CA ALA A 304 7.06 -16.32 -18.28
C ALA A 304 5.64 -16.92 -18.17
N SER A 305 5.16 -17.50 -19.27
CA SER A 305 3.86 -18.17 -19.24
C SER A 305 3.96 -19.50 -18.52
N ARG A 306 2.96 -19.81 -17.70
CA ARG A 306 2.78 -21.15 -17.14
C ARG A 306 1.96 -22.03 -18.09
N ASP A 307 1.95 -23.33 -17.91
CA ASP A 307 0.98 -24.28 -18.48
C ASP A 307 0.01 -24.74 -17.37
N GLU A 308 -0.86 -25.71 -17.65
CA GLU A 308 -1.74 -26.28 -16.61
C GLU A 308 -0.98 -27.21 -15.65
N ASP A 309 0.06 -27.91 -16.14
CA ASP A 309 0.89 -28.82 -15.35
C ASP A 309 1.62 -28.08 -14.20
N ALA A 310 1.96 -26.80 -14.38
CA ALA A 310 2.48 -25.97 -13.30
C ALA A 310 1.53 -25.92 -12.08
N TYR A 311 0.22 -25.95 -12.32
CA TYR A 311 -0.80 -25.83 -11.28
C TYR A 311 -1.17 -27.16 -10.63
N THR A 312 -0.80 -28.31 -11.21
CA THR A 312 -1.03 -29.62 -10.56
C THR A 312 -0.03 -29.92 -9.45
N ASN A 313 1.07 -29.15 -9.39
CA ASN A 313 2.15 -29.30 -8.41
C ASN A 313 2.00 -28.37 -7.19
N GLY A 314 0.92 -27.58 -7.13
CA GLY A 314 0.68 -26.61 -6.06
C GLY A 314 0.12 -25.29 -6.58
N TRP A 315 0.00 -24.33 -5.67
CA TRP A 315 -0.36 -22.94 -5.98
C TRP A 315 0.82 -22.22 -6.62
N VAL A 316 0.59 -21.54 -7.73
CA VAL A 316 1.64 -20.95 -8.56
C VAL A 316 1.71 -19.45 -8.35
N LEU A 317 2.89 -18.91 -8.01
CA LEU A 317 3.12 -17.47 -8.04
C LEU A 317 3.21 -17.00 -9.49
N ASP A 318 2.24 -16.19 -9.92
CA ASP A 318 2.13 -15.74 -11.31
C ASP A 318 1.58 -14.30 -11.39
N VAL A 319 1.53 -13.74 -12.59
CA VAL A 319 0.72 -12.57 -12.95
C VAL A 319 -0.42 -13.00 -13.88
N GLY A 320 -1.54 -12.28 -13.84
CA GLY A 320 -2.63 -12.58 -14.76
C GLY A 320 -2.27 -12.25 -16.22
N LYS A 321 -3.00 -12.86 -17.16
CA LYS A 321 -2.71 -12.74 -18.60
C LYS A 321 -2.66 -11.28 -19.06
N MET A 322 -3.63 -10.47 -18.64
CA MET A 322 -3.72 -9.06 -19.04
C MET A 322 -2.54 -8.25 -18.52
N GLU A 323 -2.15 -8.47 -17.26
CA GLU A 323 -0.97 -7.85 -16.66
C GLU A 323 0.29 -8.27 -17.42
N ARG A 324 0.49 -9.58 -17.64
CA ARG A 324 1.63 -10.12 -18.40
C ARG A 324 1.77 -9.52 -19.78
N ASP A 325 0.69 -9.53 -20.56
CA ASP A 325 0.67 -9.00 -21.92
C ASP A 325 1.00 -7.49 -21.92
N THR A 326 0.50 -6.76 -20.92
CA THR A 326 0.79 -5.34 -20.74
C THR A 326 2.25 -5.11 -20.40
N LYS A 327 2.83 -5.85 -19.46
CA LYS A 327 4.24 -5.70 -19.06
C LYS A 327 5.19 -6.05 -20.19
N ARG A 328 4.97 -7.18 -20.88
CA ARG A 328 5.74 -7.54 -22.09
C ARG A 328 5.62 -6.49 -23.19
N LYS A 329 4.47 -5.83 -23.33
CA LYS A 329 4.33 -4.72 -24.28
C LYS A 329 5.13 -3.49 -23.81
N VAL A 330 5.14 -3.17 -22.52
CA VAL A 330 5.93 -2.07 -21.94
C VAL A 330 7.44 -2.31 -22.11
N GLU A 331 7.93 -3.54 -21.88
CA GLU A 331 9.34 -3.90 -22.05
C GLU A 331 9.87 -3.62 -23.46
N LYS A 332 9.04 -3.84 -24.49
CA LYS A 332 9.39 -3.53 -25.89
C LYS A 332 9.68 -2.05 -26.14
N PHE A 333 9.22 -1.16 -25.28
CA PHE A 333 9.48 0.28 -25.36
C PHE A 333 10.58 0.75 -24.40
N GLY A 334 11.42 -0.17 -23.89
CA GLY A 334 12.56 0.15 -23.04
C GLY A 334 12.22 0.40 -21.57
N GLY A 335 11.06 -0.07 -21.10
CA GLY A 335 10.57 0.19 -19.75
C GLY A 335 9.97 1.60 -19.64
N LEU A 336 8.64 1.67 -19.59
CA LEU A 336 7.89 2.93 -19.45
C LEU A 336 7.25 3.00 -18.06
N GLY A 337 7.35 4.17 -17.41
CA GLY A 337 6.94 4.36 -16.03
C GLY A 337 7.71 3.47 -15.04
N TYR A 338 7.20 3.39 -13.81
CA TYR A 338 7.65 2.43 -12.79
C TYR A 338 7.16 1.01 -13.14
N ILE A 339 7.99 -0.02 -12.93
CA ILE A 339 7.58 -1.42 -13.09
C ILE A 339 6.81 -1.86 -11.84
N ASP A 340 5.52 -1.55 -11.79
CA ASP A 340 4.59 -2.18 -10.84
C ASP A 340 4.28 -3.60 -11.32
N MET A 341 3.97 -4.56 -10.44
CA MET A 341 3.42 -5.86 -10.86
C MET A 341 2.41 -6.39 -9.85
N LYS A 342 1.29 -6.91 -10.36
CA LYS A 342 0.27 -7.57 -9.55
C LYS A 342 0.50 -9.08 -9.49
N LEU A 343 1.58 -9.50 -8.84
CA LEU A 343 1.78 -10.92 -8.57
C LEU A 343 0.71 -11.44 -7.59
N ALA A 344 0.37 -12.70 -7.72
CA ALA A 344 -0.50 -13.40 -6.79
C ALA A 344 -0.22 -14.90 -6.84
N LEU A 345 -0.60 -15.62 -5.79
CA LEU A 345 -0.65 -17.08 -5.79
C LEU A 345 -1.95 -17.52 -6.45
N TYR A 346 -1.87 -18.22 -7.56
CA TYR A 346 -3.01 -18.74 -8.30
C TYR A 346 -3.20 -20.24 -8.07
N GLY A 347 -4.45 -20.66 -7.87
CA GLY A 347 -4.83 -22.04 -7.63
C GLY A 347 -6.05 -22.46 -8.46
N ILE A 348 -6.07 -23.75 -8.81
CA ILE A 348 -7.21 -24.48 -9.39
C ILE A 348 -7.49 -25.72 -8.51
N PRO A 349 -8.57 -26.49 -8.72
CA PRO A 349 -8.88 -27.65 -7.87
C PRO A 349 -7.74 -28.66 -7.75
N SER A 350 -6.97 -28.89 -8.82
CA SER A 350 -5.82 -29.79 -8.80
C SER A 350 -4.56 -29.22 -8.14
N SER A 351 -4.55 -27.96 -7.71
CA SER A 351 -3.43 -27.34 -6.98
C SER A 351 -3.32 -27.81 -5.53
N GLY A 352 -4.35 -28.50 -5.02
CA GLY A 352 -4.39 -28.92 -3.63
C GLY A 352 -4.50 -27.74 -2.66
N THR A 353 -4.09 -27.98 -1.43
CA THR A 353 -4.20 -27.02 -0.33
C THR A 353 -2.90 -26.25 -0.17
N ILE A 354 -2.99 -24.91 -0.14
CA ILE A 354 -1.91 -24.06 0.36
C ILE A 354 -2.11 -23.80 1.85
N GLN A 355 -1.03 -23.88 2.61
CA GLN A 355 -1.06 -23.58 4.04
C GLN A 355 -0.20 -22.35 4.33
N PHE A 356 -0.78 -21.39 5.04
CA PHE A 356 -0.12 -20.21 5.56
C PHE A 356 0.06 -20.32 7.07
N TRP A 357 1.14 -19.73 7.57
CA TRP A 357 1.35 -19.50 8.99
C TRP A 357 1.45 -17.99 9.25
N LEU A 358 0.52 -17.47 10.04
CA LEU A 358 0.38 -16.05 10.35
C LEU A 358 0.92 -15.79 11.76
N PRO A 359 2.11 -15.19 11.91
CA PRO A 359 2.68 -14.94 13.23
C PRO A 359 1.84 -13.95 14.03
N HIS A 360 1.79 -14.14 15.35
CA HIS A 360 1.42 -13.09 16.30
C HIS A 360 2.64 -12.17 16.52
N GLU A 361 2.53 -10.90 16.13
CA GLU A 361 3.65 -9.93 16.08
C GLU A 361 3.39 -8.74 17.04
N PRO A 362 3.37 -8.94 18.37
CA PRO A 362 2.93 -7.91 19.32
C PRO A 362 3.80 -6.64 19.25
N LYS A 363 3.19 -5.48 19.49
CA LYS A 363 3.91 -4.20 19.58
C LYS A 363 4.74 -4.20 20.88
N ASN A 364 6.08 -4.23 20.77
CA ASN A 364 7.09 -3.96 21.82
C ASN A 364 6.88 -4.56 23.22
N ASN A 365 7.80 -5.43 23.68
CA ASN A 365 7.99 -5.84 25.09
C ASN A 365 6.75 -6.26 25.88
N ASP A 366 5.59 -6.42 25.23
CA ASP A 366 4.44 -7.07 25.83
C ASP A 366 4.87 -8.52 26.03
N THR A 367 5.40 -8.78 27.23
CA THR A 367 5.71 -10.10 27.71
C THR A 367 4.43 -10.87 27.52
N HIS A 368 4.44 -11.79 26.53
CA HIS A 368 3.25 -12.52 26.08
C HIS A 368 2.34 -12.67 27.28
N PRO A 369 1.18 -11.97 27.34
CA PRO A 369 0.25 -12.22 28.42
C PRO A 369 0.14 -13.73 28.42
N GLN A 370 0.37 -14.37 29.56
CA GLN A 370 0.25 -15.82 29.71
C GLN A 370 -1.23 -16.16 29.50
N ARG A 371 -1.76 -15.94 28.29
CA ARG A 371 -3.06 -16.36 27.81
C ARG A 371 -2.90 -17.86 27.77
N LYS A 372 -3.46 -18.51 28.80
CA LYS A 372 -3.29 -19.94 29.06
C LYS A 372 -4.04 -20.81 28.07
N ASP A 373 -4.83 -20.23 27.16
CA ASP A 373 -5.58 -20.99 26.19
C ASP A 373 -5.02 -20.86 24.77
N ASP A 374 -5.26 -21.93 24.01
CA ASP A 374 -4.82 -22.06 22.64
C ASP A 374 -5.89 -21.54 21.66
N LYS A 375 -6.92 -20.83 22.12
CA LYS A 375 -8.04 -20.41 21.26
C LYS A 375 -7.63 -19.22 20.40
N ALA A 376 -7.69 -19.36 19.07
CA ALA A 376 -7.23 -18.34 18.13
C ALA A 376 -7.92 -16.99 18.29
N ILE A 377 -9.20 -16.96 18.65
CA ILE A 377 -9.98 -15.71 18.88
C ILE A 377 -9.43 -14.84 20.01
N ASN A 378 -8.62 -15.42 20.91
CA ASN A 378 -7.94 -14.70 21.97
C ASN A 378 -6.56 -14.20 21.54
N TRP A 379 -6.21 -14.28 20.26
CA TRP A 379 -4.93 -13.81 19.72
C TRP A 379 -5.10 -13.01 18.44
N PHE A 380 -6.17 -13.30 17.68
CA PHE A 380 -6.47 -12.69 16.39
C PHE A 380 -7.93 -12.23 16.37
N ASP A 381 -8.17 -11.00 15.91
CA ASP A 381 -9.50 -10.38 15.86
C ASP A 381 -10.16 -10.46 14.48
N ALA A 382 -9.35 -10.35 13.42
CA ALA A 382 -9.83 -10.34 12.04
C ALA A 382 -8.81 -10.98 11.11
N LEU A 383 -9.30 -11.66 10.07
CA LEU A 383 -8.50 -12.19 8.98
C LEU A 383 -9.13 -11.76 7.65
N VAL A 384 -8.33 -11.16 6.79
CA VAL A 384 -8.73 -10.70 5.46
C VAL A 384 -7.82 -11.36 4.43
N ILE A 385 -8.43 -11.93 3.40
CA ILE A 385 -7.72 -12.47 2.24
C ILE A 385 -8.23 -11.75 1.01
N CYS A 386 -7.31 -11.28 0.19
CA CYS A 386 -7.64 -10.56 -1.03
C CYS A 386 -7.11 -11.29 -2.26
N GLU A 387 -7.86 -11.21 -3.33
CA GLU A 387 -7.47 -11.65 -4.66
C GLU A 387 -6.79 -10.52 -5.46
N VAL A 388 -6.26 -10.87 -6.62
CA VAL A 388 -5.62 -9.89 -7.51
C VAL A 388 -6.66 -8.93 -8.11
N ASN A 389 -6.35 -7.63 -8.16
CA ASN A 389 -7.21 -6.60 -8.74
C ASN A 389 -7.10 -6.60 -10.28
N GLU A 390 -7.75 -7.56 -10.92
CA GLU A 390 -7.78 -7.69 -12.38
C GLU A 390 -9.18 -7.94 -12.92
N LYS A 391 -9.41 -7.53 -14.17
CA LYS A 391 -10.64 -7.84 -14.89
C LYS A 391 -10.55 -9.27 -15.41
N ARG A 392 -11.40 -10.18 -14.91
CA ARG A 392 -11.53 -11.54 -15.43
C ARG A 392 -12.93 -11.78 -16.01
N GLY A 393 -13.13 -12.96 -16.59
CA GLY A 393 -14.37 -13.36 -17.24
C GLY A 393 -15.51 -13.65 -16.25
N PRO A 394 -16.73 -13.92 -16.74
CA PRO A 394 -17.90 -14.20 -15.88
C PRO A 394 -17.80 -15.51 -15.10
N ASN A 395 -16.93 -16.43 -15.52
CA ASN A 395 -16.67 -17.71 -14.87
C ASN A 395 -15.46 -17.65 -13.91
N GLU A 396 -15.02 -16.45 -13.56
CA GLU A 396 -13.90 -16.29 -12.64
C GLU A 396 -14.24 -16.84 -11.25
N CYS A 397 -13.22 -17.33 -10.56
CA CYS A 397 -13.32 -17.73 -9.17
C CYS A 397 -13.97 -16.65 -8.29
N GLN A 398 -14.90 -17.08 -7.46
CA GLN A 398 -15.55 -16.28 -6.43
C GLN A 398 -15.06 -16.78 -5.07
N MET A 399 -14.22 -16.00 -4.39
CA MET A 399 -13.55 -16.42 -3.15
C MET A 399 -14.52 -16.98 -2.10
N GLU A 400 -15.69 -16.38 -1.92
CA GLU A 400 -16.70 -16.82 -0.95
C GLU A 400 -17.41 -18.16 -1.29
N ARG A 401 -17.26 -18.68 -2.52
CA ARG A 401 -17.94 -19.90 -2.99
C ARG A 401 -16.98 -20.99 -3.44
N ASP A 402 -15.89 -20.60 -4.07
CA ASP A 402 -14.97 -21.51 -4.75
C ASP A 402 -13.72 -21.80 -3.94
N LEU A 403 -13.50 -21.07 -2.84
CA LEU A 403 -12.46 -21.35 -1.87
C LEU A 403 -13.05 -21.93 -0.58
N GLU A 404 -12.40 -22.96 -0.08
CA GLU A 404 -12.59 -23.45 1.28
C GLU A 404 -11.44 -22.97 2.15
N PHE A 405 -11.78 -22.54 3.37
CA PHE A 405 -10.84 -22.03 4.37
C PHE A 405 -10.91 -22.91 5.62
N ILE A 406 -9.77 -23.37 6.11
CA ILE A 406 -9.61 -23.99 7.43
C ILE A 406 -8.68 -23.10 8.24
N VAL A 407 -9.17 -22.59 9.36
CA VAL A 407 -8.46 -21.64 10.22
C VAL A 407 -8.21 -22.29 11.56
N GLY A 408 -6.93 -22.41 11.96
CA GLY A 408 -6.54 -23.05 13.22
C GLY A 408 -7.05 -24.50 13.36
N GLY A 409 -7.12 -25.23 12.24
CA GLY A 409 -7.65 -26.60 12.18
C GLY A 409 -9.17 -26.71 12.17
N SER A 410 -9.91 -25.59 12.11
CA SER A 410 -11.38 -25.57 12.07
C SER A 410 -11.91 -25.05 10.73
N PRO A 411 -12.79 -25.79 10.03
CA PRO A 411 -13.40 -25.33 8.78
C PRO A 411 -14.25 -24.07 9.00
N VAL A 412 -14.01 -23.03 8.23
CA VAL A 412 -14.73 -21.74 8.34
C VAL A 412 -16.21 -21.89 7.97
N SER A 413 -16.50 -22.75 6.98
CA SER A 413 -17.85 -23.07 6.51
C SER A 413 -18.77 -23.64 7.60
N SER A 414 -18.21 -24.24 8.65
CA SER A 414 -18.97 -24.75 9.79
C SER A 414 -19.54 -23.65 10.70
N PHE A 415 -19.00 -22.43 10.61
CA PHE A 415 -19.34 -21.31 11.48
C PHE A 415 -20.03 -20.17 10.73
N LYS A 416 -19.40 -19.62 9.68
CA LYS A 416 -19.93 -18.49 8.91
C LYS A 416 -19.23 -18.43 7.55
N THR A 417 -19.98 -18.19 6.48
CA THR A 417 -19.41 -17.97 5.14
C THR A 417 -18.54 -16.70 5.13
N PRO A 418 -17.38 -16.71 4.45
CA PRO A 418 -16.60 -15.51 4.23
C PRO A 418 -17.44 -14.38 3.61
N GLY A 419 -17.26 -13.16 4.10
CA GLY A 419 -18.05 -12.00 3.70
C GLY A 419 -17.24 -11.01 2.87
N LYS A 420 -17.78 -10.52 1.75
CA LYS A 420 -17.14 -9.44 0.97
C LYS A 420 -16.94 -8.20 1.82
N ILE A 421 -15.76 -7.61 1.71
CA ILE A 421 -15.48 -6.27 2.25
C ILE A 421 -15.96 -5.26 1.24
N LYS A 422 -16.99 -4.48 1.60
CA LYS A 422 -17.67 -3.56 0.70
C LYS A 422 -17.02 -2.18 0.71
N GLY A 423 -16.84 -1.62 -0.48
CA GLY A 423 -16.62 -0.19 -0.71
C GLY A 423 -15.19 0.30 -0.47
N VAL A 424 -14.41 -0.40 0.36
CA VAL A 424 -13.03 0.00 0.71
C VAL A 424 -12.00 -0.73 -0.16
N ALA A 425 -12.23 -2.02 -0.43
CA ALA A 425 -11.38 -2.86 -1.28
C ALA A 425 -12.12 -3.24 -2.58
N SER A 426 -12.72 -2.25 -3.24
CA SER A 426 -13.46 -2.43 -4.48
C SER A 426 -12.64 -1.96 -5.69
N TYR A 427 -12.53 -2.79 -6.72
CA TYR A 427 -11.93 -2.45 -8.00
C TYR A 427 -12.92 -2.71 -9.14
N LEU A 428 -13.22 -1.68 -9.94
CA LEU A 428 -14.23 -1.76 -11.02
C LEU A 428 -15.59 -2.32 -10.53
N LYS A 429 -16.01 -1.94 -9.31
CA LYS A 429 -17.22 -2.42 -8.62
C LYS A 429 -17.18 -3.90 -8.18
N LYS A 430 -16.02 -4.55 -8.27
CA LYS A 430 -15.77 -5.87 -7.71
C LYS A 430 -15.08 -5.72 -6.36
N GLU A 431 -15.67 -6.29 -5.31
CA GLU A 431 -14.98 -6.42 -4.03
C GLU A 431 -13.92 -7.51 -4.14
N VAL A 432 -12.65 -7.16 -3.94
CA VAL A 432 -11.50 -8.06 -4.15
C VAL A 432 -10.99 -8.69 -2.85
N CYS A 433 -11.66 -8.45 -1.73
CA CYS A 433 -11.27 -8.96 -0.43
C CYS A 433 -12.46 -9.59 0.27
N VAL A 434 -12.20 -10.68 0.98
CA VAL A 434 -13.15 -11.34 1.87
C VAL A 434 -12.64 -11.30 3.31
N HIS A 435 -13.55 -11.04 4.23
CA HIS A 435 -13.37 -11.28 5.65
C HIS A 435 -13.57 -12.78 5.91
N VAL A 436 -12.52 -13.45 6.37
CA VAL A 436 -12.53 -14.86 6.75
C VAL A 436 -12.71 -14.93 8.26
N PRO A 437 -13.89 -15.32 8.76
CA PRO A 437 -14.14 -15.33 10.21
C PRO A 437 -13.28 -16.40 10.88
N ILE A 438 -12.78 -16.09 12.08
CA ILE A 438 -12.01 -17.03 12.91
C ILE A 438 -13.00 -17.90 13.70
N PRO A 439 -13.08 -19.22 13.45
CA PRO A 439 -14.00 -20.09 14.17
C PRO A 439 -13.71 -20.09 15.68
N PRO A 440 -14.73 -20.21 16.56
CA PRO A 440 -14.53 -20.28 18.01
C PRO A 440 -13.65 -21.44 18.48
N ASP A 441 -13.64 -22.54 17.72
CA ASP A 441 -12.86 -23.76 17.99
C ASP A 441 -11.46 -23.74 17.34
N ALA A 442 -11.15 -22.70 16.54
CA ALA A 442 -9.84 -22.55 15.91
C ALA A 442 -8.76 -22.38 16.98
N LYS A 443 -7.61 -23.02 16.74
CA LYS A 443 -6.48 -22.98 17.67
C LYS A 443 -5.28 -22.27 17.08
N ILE A 444 -4.50 -21.62 17.96
CA ILE A 444 -3.16 -21.18 17.61
C ILE A 444 -2.23 -22.39 17.41
N THR A 445 -1.17 -22.17 16.65
CA THR A 445 -0.07 -23.11 16.46
C THR A 445 1.20 -22.49 17.05
N ARG A 446 1.94 -23.28 17.83
CA ARG A 446 3.27 -22.90 18.32
C ARG A 446 4.35 -23.50 17.42
N ARG A 447 5.33 -22.70 17.02
CA ARG A 447 6.47 -23.13 16.19
C ARG A 447 7.79 -22.68 16.79
N ASN A 448 8.77 -23.57 16.79
CA ASN A 448 10.17 -23.21 17.00
C ASN A 448 10.71 -22.71 15.66
N MET A 449 10.94 -21.41 15.54
CA MET A 449 11.61 -20.85 14.37
C MET A 449 13.09 -20.72 14.73
N ASN A 450 13.93 -21.55 14.08
CA ASN A 450 15.36 -21.73 14.33
C ASN A 450 15.67 -22.55 15.60
N ASN A 451 16.89 -23.13 15.68
CA ASN A 451 17.43 -23.92 16.81
C ASN A 451 17.55 -23.12 18.14
N ASP A 452 16.77 -22.06 18.30
CA ASP A 452 16.64 -21.32 19.55
C ASP A 452 15.53 -22.00 20.36
N ASP A 453 15.90 -23.07 21.07
CA ASP A 453 15.02 -23.95 21.85
C ASP A 453 14.18 -23.23 22.95
N GLN A 454 14.30 -21.90 23.06
CA GLN A 454 13.68 -21.11 24.12
C GLN A 454 12.48 -20.26 23.68
N ILE A 455 12.21 -20.05 22.38
CA ILE A 455 11.12 -19.17 21.92
C ILE A 455 10.11 -19.93 21.05
N ASN A 456 9.00 -20.34 21.68
CA ASN A 456 7.82 -20.83 20.98
C ASN A 456 7.06 -19.65 20.36
N HIS A 457 7.20 -19.43 19.05
CA HIS A 457 6.42 -18.42 18.34
C HIS A 457 4.96 -18.86 18.20
N VAL A 458 4.04 -18.00 18.62
CA VAL A 458 2.59 -18.20 18.45
C VAL A 458 2.17 -17.68 17.08
N GLY A 459 1.33 -18.44 16.39
CA GLY A 459 0.72 -18.01 15.14
C GLY A 459 -0.58 -18.72 14.82
N LEU A 460 -1.24 -18.33 13.73
CA LEU A 460 -2.47 -18.94 13.23
C LEU A 460 -2.18 -19.65 11.91
N THR A 461 -2.58 -20.91 11.80
CA THR A 461 -2.54 -21.62 10.52
C THR A 461 -3.81 -21.32 9.73
N VAL A 462 -3.64 -21.07 8.43
CA VAL A 462 -4.74 -20.86 7.50
C VAL A 462 -4.50 -21.71 6.27
N GLU A 463 -5.39 -22.66 6.03
CA GLU A 463 -5.37 -23.51 4.85
C GLU A 463 -6.43 -23.04 3.86
N VAL A 464 -6.04 -23.00 2.59
CA VAL A 464 -6.92 -22.59 1.49
C VAL A 464 -6.86 -23.64 0.38
N SER A 465 -8.02 -24.10 -0.05
CA SER A 465 -8.18 -25.04 -1.17
C SER A 465 -9.23 -24.52 -2.16
N VAL A 466 -9.08 -24.88 -3.43
CA VAL A 466 -10.06 -24.56 -4.46
C VAL A 466 -11.05 -25.71 -4.58
N THR A 467 -12.31 -25.46 -4.26
CA THR A 467 -13.38 -26.47 -4.27
C THR A 467 -14.29 -26.36 -5.50
N GLY A 468 -14.35 -25.16 -6.10
CA GLY A 468 -15.14 -24.90 -7.30
C GLY A 468 -14.64 -25.69 -8.50
N GLN A 469 -15.36 -26.75 -8.89
CA GLN A 469 -14.96 -27.64 -10.01
C GLN A 469 -14.94 -26.95 -11.38
N HIS A 470 -15.61 -25.81 -11.50
CA HIS A 470 -15.61 -25.00 -12.72
C HIS A 470 -14.39 -24.06 -12.80
N VAL A 471 -13.63 -23.89 -11.73
CA VAL A 471 -12.47 -23.01 -11.70
C VAL A 471 -11.34 -23.64 -12.48
N THR A 472 -11.06 -23.09 -13.65
CA THR A 472 -9.94 -23.47 -14.48
C THR A 472 -8.95 -22.32 -14.59
N ARG A 473 -7.76 -22.61 -15.11
CA ARG A 473 -6.78 -21.57 -15.40
C ARG A 473 -7.29 -20.59 -16.47
N ALA A 474 -7.93 -21.11 -17.52
CA ALA A 474 -8.42 -20.31 -18.64
C ALA A 474 -9.62 -19.44 -18.24
N ASP A 475 -10.50 -19.95 -17.38
CA ASP A 475 -11.75 -19.30 -16.97
C ASP A 475 -11.60 -18.36 -15.77
N GLY A 476 -10.42 -18.37 -15.13
CA GLY A 476 -10.07 -17.44 -14.05
C GLY A 476 -9.80 -18.17 -12.75
N ALA A 477 -8.58 -18.72 -12.64
CA ALA A 477 -8.08 -19.35 -11.42
C ALA A 477 -8.31 -18.46 -10.19
N CYS A 478 -8.55 -19.10 -9.05
CA CYS A 478 -8.56 -18.40 -7.77
C CYS A 478 -7.19 -17.80 -7.53
N SER A 479 -7.15 -16.66 -6.85
CA SER A 479 -5.91 -15.95 -6.62
C SER A 479 -5.87 -15.37 -5.21
N ILE A 480 -4.70 -15.39 -4.58
CA ILE A 480 -4.43 -14.73 -3.30
C ILE A 480 -3.28 -13.76 -3.54
N SER A 481 -3.54 -12.47 -3.35
CA SER A 481 -2.56 -11.39 -3.51
C SER A 481 -2.10 -10.84 -2.14
N HIS A 482 -3.02 -10.81 -1.17
CA HIS A 482 -2.78 -10.29 0.17
C HIS A 482 -3.41 -11.20 1.22
N ILE A 483 -2.71 -11.35 2.35
CA ILE A 483 -3.28 -11.86 3.60
C ILE A 483 -2.99 -10.84 4.68
N VAL A 484 -4.02 -10.41 5.38
CA VAL A 484 -3.94 -9.38 6.41
C VAL A 484 -4.65 -9.90 7.65
N TRP A 485 -4.05 -9.73 8.82
CA TRP A 485 -4.67 -10.09 10.08
C TRP A 485 -4.50 -9.00 11.12
N GLU A 486 -5.55 -8.83 11.91
CA GLU A 486 -5.59 -8.00 13.10
C GLU A 486 -5.33 -8.89 14.32
N GLN A 487 -4.48 -8.42 15.22
CA GLN A 487 -4.04 -9.18 16.39
C GLN A 487 -4.11 -8.35 17.66
N HIS A 488 -4.25 -9.08 18.79
CA HIS A 488 -4.31 -8.54 20.14
C HIS A 488 -2.97 -8.01 20.62
#